data_AF-A0A1E8YSR3-F1
#
_entry.id   AF-A0A1E8YSR3-F1
#
_cell.length_a   1.000
_cell.length_b   1.000
_cell.length_c   1.000
_cell.angle_alpha   90.00
_cell.angle_beta   90.00
_cell.angle_gamma   90.00
#
_symmetry.space_group_name_H-M   'P 1'
#
loop_
_entity.id
_entity.type
_entity.pdbx_description
1 polymer ?
#
loop_
_entity_poly.entity_id
_entity_poly.type
_entity_poly.pdbx_seq_one_letter_code
_entity_poly.pdbx_strand_id
1 'polypeptide(L)'
;MYEKIMFCFCWACSLLIFIPVTIEAINDDLVAWVITDLHYLSPSLHDKDGDAYQHIKNTGAGKDFDYGAERMQALTQQIDQDKPDVLIISGDLTLNGEYQSMLDLAEYFKNIEVLGTDVFVIPGNHDIASGWAREFKGEAFIKTQQVLAHDFATIFNEFGYREAISRDSDSLSYVATINHNYWLLMIDSNLYSDVEGVGAPKVNGLLNKTTLNGLTIFFS
;
A
#
# COMPACT_ATOMS: atom_id res chain seq x y z
N MET A 1 18.48 -1.33 28.87
CA MET A 1 18.78 -0.92 30.26
C MET A 1 17.99 0.36 30.50
N TYR A 2 16.76 0.24 31.01
CA TYR A 2 15.93 1.40 31.34
C TYR A 2 15.79 1.45 32.86
N GLU A 3 16.46 2.42 33.50
CA GLU A 3 16.25 2.72 34.91
C GLU A 3 14.90 3.43 35.06
N LYS A 4 13.94 2.75 35.69
CA LYS A 4 12.71 3.39 36.19
C LYS A 4 13.03 3.94 37.58
N ILE A 5 13.24 5.26 37.68
CA ILE A 5 13.40 5.94 38.97
C ILE A 5 12.02 6.02 39.64
N MET A 6 11.87 5.31 40.75
CA MET A 6 10.71 5.39 41.63
C MET A 6 11.10 6.14 42.90
N PHE A 7 10.57 7.34 43.10
CA PHE A 7 10.68 8.05 44.38
C PHE A 7 9.58 7.57 45.32
N CYS A 8 9.96 6.99 46.46
CA CYS A 8 9.07 6.71 47.58
C CYS A 8 9.53 7.52 48.79
N PHE A 9 8.76 8.53 49.18
CA PHE A 9 8.95 9.26 50.43
C PHE A 9 7.92 8.72 51.44
N CYS A 10 8.40 8.09 52.50
CA CYS A 10 7.57 7.60 53.59
C CYS A 10 7.85 8.42 54.86
N TRP A 11 6.84 9.16 55.35
CA TRP A 11 6.86 9.64 56.73
C TRP A 11 5.51 9.36 57.38
N ALA A 12 5.56 8.43 58.34
CA ALA A 12 4.63 8.19 59.44
C ALA A 12 3.13 8.50 59.22
N CYS A 13 2.37 7.48 58.77
CA CYS A 13 1.06 7.16 59.32
C CYS A 13 0.62 5.79 58.81
N SER A 14 0.19 4.93 59.73
CA SER A 14 -0.38 3.61 59.48
C SER A 14 -1.73 3.72 58.79
N LEU A 15 -1.70 3.90 57.47
CA LEU A 15 -2.82 3.66 56.55
C LEU A 15 -2.32 2.70 55.46
N LEU A 16 -2.89 1.49 55.41
CA LEU A 16 -2.74 0.61 54.25
C LEU A 16 -3.57 1.20 53.11
N ILE A 17 -2.93 2.00 52.26
CA ILE A 17 -3.52 2.46 51.00
C ILE A 17 -3.27 1.38 49.97
N PHE A 18 -4.32 0.64 49.60
CA PHE A 18 -4.30 -0.19 48.40
C PHE A 18 -4.43 0.74 47.20
N ILE A 19 -3.30 1.13 46.60
CA ILE A 19 -3.30 1.78 45.29
C ILE A 19 -3.47 0.65 44.27
N PRO A 20 -4.60 0.58 43.54
CA PRO A 20 -4.68 -0.32 42.39
C PRO A 20 -3.66 0.16 41.35
N VAL A 21 -2.55 -0.56 41.23
CA VAL A 21 -1.64 -0.38 40.10
C VAL A 21 -2.18 -1.27 38.99
N THR A 22 -2.85 -0.66 38.02
CA THR A 22 -3.09 -1.31 36.72
C THR A 22 -1.76 -1.31 35.97
N ILE A 23 -1.10 -2.45 35.94
CA ILE A 23 -0.05 -2.70 34.95
C ILE A 23 -0.81 -3.17 33.71
N GLU A 24 -0.90 -2.32 32.69
CA GLU A 24 -1.28 -2.81 31.37
C GLU A 24 -0.26 -3.85 30.95
N ALA A 25 -0.71 -5.08 30.70
CA ALA A 25 0.06 -6.01 29.90
C ALA A 25 0.14 -5.35 28.52
N ILE A 26 1.30 -4.79 28.18
CA ILE A 26 1.54 -4.30 26.83
C ILE A 26 1.54 -5.54 25.95
N ASN A 27 0.40 -5.83 25.32
CA ASN A 27 0.36 -6.82 24.27
C ASN A 27 0.83 -6.12 23.00
N ASP A 28 2.11 -6.26 22.67
CA ASP A 28 2.77 -5.66 21.51
C ASP A 28 2.65 -6.53 20.24
N ASP A 29 1.72 -7.48 20.22
CA ASP A 29 1.46 -8.32 19.07
C ASP A 29 0.87 -7.48 17.93
N LEU A 30 1.64 -7.33 16.85
CA LEU A 30 1.23 -6.66 15.62
C LEU A 30 0.60 -7.67 14.66
N VAL A 31 -0.63 -7.43 14.23
CA VAL A 31 -1.31 -8.19 13.17
C VAL A 31 -1.25 -7.40 11.86
N ALA A 32 -0.28 -7.75 11.01
CA ALA A 32 -0.16 -7.19 9.68
C ALA A 32 -0.74 -8.15 8.63
N TRP A 33 -1.56 -7.61 7.73
CA TRP A 33 -1.99 -8.29 6.52
C TRP A 33 -1.17 -7.81 5.33
N VAL A 34 -0.83 -8.74 4.45
CA VAL A 34 -0.08 -8.43 3.23
C VAL A 34 -0.85 -8.96 2.04
N ILE A 35 -1.11 -8.08 1.08
CA ILE A 35 -1.74 -8.40 -0.21
C ILE A 35 -0.87 -7.88 -1.35
N THR A 36 -1.04 -8.45 -2.53
CA THR A 36 -0.24 -8.14 -3.71
C THR A 36 -1.02 -8.48 -4.97
N ASP A 37 -0.61 -7.94 -6.11
CA ASP A 37 -1.08 -8.35 -7.44
C ASP A 37 -2.61 -8.26 -7.59
N LEU A 38 -3.19 -7.16 -7.11
CA LEU A 38 -4.63 -6.90 -7.18
C LEU A 38 -5.11 -6.89 -8.64
N HIS A 39 -4.28 -6.32 -9.52
CA HIS A 39 -4.57 -6.09 -10.92
C HIS A 39 -5.95 -5.48 -11.16
N TYR A 40 -6.29 -4.48 -10.36
CA TYR A 40 -7.58 -3.82 -10.39
C TYR A 40 -7.75 -3.05 -11.70
N LEU A 41 -8.91 -3.23 -12.33
CA LEU A 41 -9.35 -2.45 -13.47
C LEU A 41 -10.67 -1.77 -13.09
N SER A 42 -10.70 -0.45 -13.14
CA SER A 42 -11.91 0.31 -12.81
C SER A 42 -13.09 -0.10 -13.71
N PRO A 43 -14.28 -0.33 -13.13
CA PRO A 43 -15.50 -0.59 -13.89
C PRO A 43 -15.86 0.51 -14.90
N SER A 44 -15.40 1.75 -14.70
CA SER A 44 -15.64 2.84 -15.66
C SER A 44 -14.82 2.67 -16.95
N LEU A 45 -13.69 1.97 -16.89
CA LEU A 45 -12.75 1.78 -17.99
C LEU A 45 -13.10 0.59 -18.89
N HIS A 46 -14.26 -0.03 -18.70
CA HIS A 46 -14.73 -1.04 -19.63
C HIS A 46 -16.23 -1.01 -19.85
N ASP A 47 -16.71 -1.66 -20.89
CA ASP A 47 -18.09 -2.11 -21.03
C ASP A 47 -18.13 -3.64 -20.90
N LYS A 48 -18.96 -4.15 -19.99
CA LYS A 48 -18.95 -5.57 -19.61
C LYS A 48 -19.20 -6.50 -20.80
N ASP A 49 -20.02 -6.07 -21.77
CA ASP A 49 -20.38 -6.86 -22.94
C ASP A 49 -19.57 -6.48 -24.21
N GLY A 50 -18.59 -5.57 -24.10
CA GLY A 50 -17.77 -5.15 -25.23
C GLY A 50 -16.70 -6.17 -25.63
N ASP A 51 -16.50 -6.35 -26.93
CA ASP A 51 -15.54 -7.30 -27.50
C ASP A 51 -14.09 -7.07 -27.03
N ALA A 52 -13.67 -5.82 -26.86
CA ALA A 52 -12.34 -5.47 -26.35
C ALA A 52 -12.15 -5.93 -24.90
N TYR A 53 -13.18 -5.78 -24.06
CA TYR A 53 -13.14 -6.24 -22.67
C TYR A 53 -13.16 -7.76 -22.58
N GLN A 54 -13.99 -8.42 -23.40
CA GLN A 54 -13.99 -9.89 -23.50
C GLN A 54 -12.65 -10.43 -24.00
N HIS A 55 -12.02 -9.73 -24.95
CA HIS A 55 -10.69 -10.10 -25.44
C HIS A 55 -9.63 -10.03 -24.34
N ILE A 56 -9.57 -8.92 -23.57
CA ILE A 56 -8.57 -8.80 -22.51
C ILE A 56 -8.80 -9.84 -21.40
N LYS A 57 -10.06 -10.13 -21.03
CA LYS A 57 -10.37 -11.22 -20.08
C LYS A 57 -9.81 -12.57 -20.51
N ASN A 58 -9.97 -12.91 -21.78
CA ASN A 58 -9.50 -14.19 -22.31
C ASN A 58 -7.98 -14.27 -22.47
N THR A 59 -7.30 -13.12 -22.57
CA THR A 59 -5.86 -13.04 -22.81
C THR A 59 -5.06 -12.57 -21.60
N GLY A 60 -5.72 -12.14 -20.53
CA GLY A 60 -5.14 -11.59 -19.30
C GLY A 60 -4.45 -12.61 -18.38
N ALA A 61 -3.98 -13.74 -18.93
CA ALA A 61 -3.25 -14.78 -18.21
C ALA A 61 -3.95 -15.31 -16.93
N GLY A 62 -5.28 -15.39 -16.95
CA GLY A 62 -6.08 -15.91 -15.83
C GLY A 62 -6.41 -14.89 -14.73
N LYS A 63 -6.06 -13.61 -14.92
CA LYS A 63 -6.49 -12.52 -14.03
C LYS A 63 -8.00 -12.31 -14.13
N ASP A 64 -8.65 -12.17 -12.98
CA ASP A 64 -10.08 -11.95 -12.90
C ASP A 64 -10.42 -10.46 -12.86
N PHE A 65 -10.97 -9.95 -13.96
CA PHE A 65 -11.39 -8.57 -14.11
C PHE A 65 -12.87 -8.35 -13.81
N ASP A 66 -13.69 -9.41 -13.79
CA ASP A 66 -15.15 -9.27 -13.65
C ASP A 66 -15.54 -8.87 -12.23
N TYR A 67 -14.75 -9.29 -11.24
CA TYR A 67 -15.06 -9.15 -9.82
C TYR A 67 -14.04 -8.26 -9.09
N GLY A 68 -13.34 -7.36 -9.78
CA GLY A 68 -12.34 -6.49 -9.16
C GLY A 68 -12.89 -5.65 -8.01
N ALA A 69 -14.03 -4.99 -8.22
CA ALA A 69 -14.69 -4.17 -7.21
C ALA A 69 -15.25 -5.01 -6.07
N GLU A 70 -15.88 -6.15 -6.38
CA GLU A 70 -16.42 -7.09 -5.42
C GLU A 70 -15.32 -7.70 -4.54
N ARG A 71 -14.14 -7.98 -5.10
CA ARG A 71 -12.95 -8.43 -4.34
C ARG A 71 -12.50 -7.36 -3.34
N MET A 72 -12.44 -6.10 -3.76
CA MET A 72 -12.07 -4.99 -2.86
C MET A 72 -13.13 -4.76 -1.77
N GLN A 73 -14.41 -4.83 -2.10
CA GLN A 73 -15.49 -4.74 -1.13
C GLN A 73 -15.44 -5.88 -0.10
N ALA A 74 -15.20 -7.11 -0.56
CA ALA A 74 -15.05 -8.27 0.33
C ALA A 74 -13.82 -8.12 1.24
N LEU A 75 -12.70 -7.61 0.72
CA LEU A 75 -11.52 -7.30 1.52
C LEU A 75 -11.84 -6.27 2.62
N THR A 76 -12.48 -5.15 2.27
CA THR A 76 -12.88 -4.13 3.25
C THR A 76 -13.81 -4.70 4.33
N GLN A 77 -14.77 -5.56 3.95
CA GLN A 77 -15.66 -6.22 4.91
C GLN A 77 -14.92 -7.19 5.83
N GLN A 78 -13.96 -7.94 5.31
CA GLN A 78 -13.15 -8.86 6.10
C GLN A 78 -12.25 -8.09 7.08
N ILE A 79 -11.68 -6.96 6.66
CA ILE A 79 -10.90 -6.06 7.52
C ILE A 79 -11.76 -5.47 8.66
N ASP A 80 -12.99 -5.04 8.39
CA ASP A 80 -13.89 -4.55 9.45
C ASP A 80 -14.16 -5.61 10.53
N GLN A 81 -14.22 -6.87 10.13
CA GLN A 81 -14.45 -8.00 11.04
C GLN A 81 -13.20 -8.37 11.85
N ASP A 82 -12.06 -8.53 11.17
CA ASP A 82 -10.85 -9.09 11.77
C ASP A 82 -9.93 -8.02 12.37
N LYS A 83 -10.06 -6.77 11.90
CA LYS A 83 -9.35 -5.58 12.38
C LYS A 83 -7.83 -5.78 12.52
N PRO A 84 -7.12 -6.13 11.43
CA PRO A 84 -5.66 -6.08 11.45
C PRO A 84 -5.21 -4.65 11.78
N ASP A 85 -4.07 -4.52 12.46
CA ASP A 85 -3.48 -3.22 12.76
C ASP A 85 -3.05 -2.52 11.46
N VAL A 86 -2.53 -3.31 10.51
CA VAL A 86 -1.93 -2.79 9.27
C VAL A 86 -2.30 -3.64 8.05
N LEU A 87 -2.57 -2.99 6.93
CA LEU A 87 -2.64 -3.57 5.59
C LEU A 87 -1.46 -3.08 4.73
N ILE A 88 -0.67 -4.03 4.23
CA ILE A 88 0.47 -3.78 3.33
C ILE A 88 0.10 -4.26 1.93
N ILE A 89 0.25 -3.39 0.93
CA ILE A 89 0.07 -3.70 -0.49
C ILE A 89 1.42 -3.66 -1.19
N SER A 90 1.92 -4.83 -1.60
CA SER A 90 3.29 -5.00 -2.10
C SER A 90 3.44 -5.00 -3.64
N GLY A 91 2.62 -4.20 -4.33
CA GLY A 91 2.74 -3.96 -5.78
C GLY A 91 1.66 -4.60 -6.64
N ASP A 92 1.71 -4.25 -7.93
CA ASP A 92 0.80 -4.63 -9.01
C ASP A 92 -0.67 -4.38 -8.64
N LEU A 93 -0.91 -3.13 -8.23
CA LEU A 93 -2.21 -2.64 -7.80
C LEU A 93 -3.23 -2.67 -8.95
N THR A 94 -2.80 -2.24 -10.12
CA THR A 94 -3.68 -2.06 -11.28
C THR A 94 -3.37 -3.04 -12.38
N LEU A 95 -4.25 -3.12 -13.38
CA LEU A 95 -4.01 -3.97 -14.54
C LEU A 95 -2.77 -3.50 -15.31
N ASN A 96 -2.72 -2.21 -15.69
CA ASN A 96 -1.59 -1.61 -16.40
C ASN A 96 -1.41 -0.12 -16.09
N GLY A 97 -1.53 0.30 -14.84
CA GLY A 97 -1.20 1.66 -14.42
C GLY A 97 -2.23 2.70 -14.86
N GLU A 98 -3.50 2.30 -15.00
CA GLU A 98 -4.58 3.21 -15.35
C GLU A 98 -4.87 4.17 -14.19
N TYR A 99 -4.84 5.48 -14.46
CA TYR A 99 -5.04 6.51 -13.43
C TYR A 99 -6.37 6.37 -12.68
N GLN A 100 -7.46 6.09 -13.39
CA GLN A 100 -8.77 5.90 -12.75
C GLN A 100 -8.79 4.67 -11.84
N SER A 101 -8.11 3.58 -12.21
CA SER A 101 -8.01 2.40 -11.35
C SER A 101 -7.26 2.71 -10.04
N MET A 102 -6.24 3.57 -10.07
CA MET A 102 -5.55 4.02 -8.86
C MET A 102 -6.45 4.86 -7.95
N LEU A 103 -7.25 5.76 -8.53
CA LEU A 103 -8.20 6.58 -7.75
C LEU A 103 -9.25 5.72 -7.06
N ASP A 104 -9.81 4.73 -7.75
CA ASP A 104 -10.78 3.80 -7.17
C ASP A 104 -10.16 3.02 -6.00
N LEU A 105 -8.92 2.53 -6.16
CA LEU A 105 -8.19 1.83 -5.08
C LEU A 105 -7.91 2.74 -3.90
N ALA A 106 -7.50 3.99 -4.13
CA ALA A 106 -7.27 4.97 -3.07
C ALA A 106 -8.53 5.20 -2.22
N GLU A 107 -9.72 5.21 -2.84
CA GLU A 107 -10.98 5.33 -2.10
C GLU A 107 -11.24 4.08 -1.23
N TYR A 108 -10.96 2.87 -1.72
CA TYR A 108 -11.03 1.66 -0.89
C TYR A 108 -10.06 1.71 0.30
N PHE A 109 -8.81 2.15 0.07
CA PHE A 109 -7.80 2.26 1.13
C PHE A 109 -8.17 3.30 2.18
N LYS A 110 -8.69 4.45 1.75
CA LYS A 110 -9.24 5.46 2.66
C LYS A 110 -10.36 4.91 3.53
N ASN A 111 -11.28 4.13 2.94
CA ASN A 111 -12.35 3.49 3.71
C ASN A 111 -11.79 2.47 4.72
N ILE A 112 -10.71 1.76 4.37
CA ILE A 112 -10.01 0.84 5.27
C ILE A 112 -9.38 1.59 6.46
N GLU A 113 -8.71 2.73 6.22
CA GLU A 113 -8.15 3.55 7.31
C GLU A 113 -9.22 4.10 8.26
N VAL A 114 -10.40 4.44 7.74
CA VAL A 114 -11.55 4.85 8.57
C VAL A 114 -12.00 3.74 9.54
N LEU A 115 -11.76 2.46 9.21
CA LEU A 115 -12.05 1.32 10.08
C LEU A 115 -10.99 1.11 11.19
N GLY A 116 -9.86 1.84 11.12
CA GLY A 116 -8.77 1.79 12.09
C GLY A 116 -7.61 0.88 11.70
N THR A 117 -7.52 0.44 10.45
CA THR A 117 -6.39 -0.31 9.90
C THR A 117 -5.51 0.63 9.05
N ASP A 118 -4.26 0.83 9.44
CA ASP A 118 -3.33 1.68 8.68
C ASP A 118 -2.95 1.02 7.35
N VAL A 119 -2.83 1.80 6.27
CA VAL A 119 -2.53 1.25 4.94
C VAL A 119 -1.15 1.71 4.46
N PHE A 120 -0.34 0.78 3.95
CA PHE A 120 0.97 1.08 3.35
C PHE A 120 1.08 0.45 1.97
N VAL A 121 1.49 1.22 0.97
CA VAL A 121 1.53 0.78 -0.43
C VAL A 121 2.88 1.05 -1.08
N ILE A 122 3.27 0.16 -2.01
CA ILE A 122 4.39 0.35 -2.96
C ILE A 122 3.89 -0.08 -4.35
N PRO A 123 4.37 0.51 -5.46
CA PRO A 123 3.98 0.07 -6.80
C PRO A 123 4.60 -1.28 -7.16
N GLY A 124 3.98 -1.97 -8.12
CA GLY A 124 4.61 -3.03 -8.91
C GLY A 124 4.99 -2.54 -10.30
N ASN A 125 5.43 -3.47 -11.15
CA ASN A 125 5.96 -3.13 -12.45
C ASN A 125 4.86 -2.69 -13.43
N HIS A 126 3.60 -3.06 -13.20
CA HIS A 126 2.47 -2.66 -14.03
C HIS A 126 1.96 -1.23 -13.74
N ASP A 127 2.31 -0.67 -12.59
CA ASP A 127 1.60 0.48 -12.03
C ASP A 127 2.08 1.84 -12.53
N ILE A 128 3.38 1.98 -12.84
CA ILE A 128 4.01 3.26 -13.16
C ILE A 128 4.42 3.33 -14.62
N ALA A 129 4.03 4.41 -15.29
CA ALA A 129 4.37 4.74 -16.66
C ALA A 129 4.18 3.55 -17.62
N SER A 130 3.10 2.79 -17.44
CA SER A 130 2.82 1.63 -18.27
C SER A 130 2.14 2.06 -19.57
N GLY A 131 2.84 1.86 -20.69
CA GLY A 131 2.30 2.15 -22.03
C GLY A 131 1.11 1.25 -22.44
N TRP A 132 0.75 0.29 -21.60
CA TRP A 132 -0.39 -0.61 -21.74
C TRP A 132 -1.67 -0.14 -21.05
N ALA A 133 -1.68 1.02 -20.37
CA ALA A 133 -2.90 1.58 -19.78
C ALA A 133 -4.00 1.74 -20.84
N ARG A 134 -5.12 1.00 -20.72
CA ARG A 134 -6.22 1.04 -21.69
C ARG A 134 -7.58 1.11 -21.02
N GLU A 135 -8.49 1.79 -21.71
CA GLU A 135 -9.93 1.64 -21.58
C GLU A 135 -10.42 0.72 -22.71
N PHE A 136 -11.42 -0.11 -22.42
CA PHE A 136 -11.99 -1.10 -23.34
C PHE A 136 -13.44 -0.73 -23.66
N LYS A 137 -13.75 -0.30 -24.88
CA LYS A 137 -15.13 0.08 -25.28
C LYS A 137 -15.49 -0.51 -26.63
N GLY A 138 -16.59 -1.26 -26.70
CA GLY A 138 -16.98 -2.00 -27.88
C GLY A 138 -15.83 -2.87 -28.37
N GLU A 139 -15.37 -2.66 -29.60
CA GLU A 139 -14.25 -3.38 -30.20
C GLU A 139 -12.87 -2.72 -29.96
N ALA A 140 -12.81 -1.56 -29.29
CA ALA A 140 -11.61 -0.72 -29.23
C ALA A 140 -10.82 -0.83 -27.92
N PHE A 141 -9.48 -0.83 -28.07
CA PHE A 141 -8.50 -0.63 -26.99
C PHE A 141 -8.05 0.82 -27.02
N ILE A 142 -8.62 1.65 -26.15
CA ILE A 142 -8.41 3.11 -26.15
C ILE A 142 -7.31 3.44 -25.14
N LYS A 143 -6.32 4.26 -25.52
CA LYS A 143 -5.31 4.75 -24.57
C LYS A 143 -6.00 5.59 -23.49
N THR A 144 -5.68 5.31 -22.24
CA THR A 144 -6.09 6.15 -21.10
C THR A 144 -4.86 6.71 -20.38
N GLN A 145 -5.10 7.62 -19.45
CA GLN A 145 -4.04 8.26 -18.67
C GLN A 145 -3.26 7.22 -17.86
N GLN A 146 -1.93 7.31 -17.95
CA GLN A 146 -0.99 6.51 -17.17
C GLN A 146 -0.69 7.23 -15.84
N VAL A 147 -0.29 6.47 -14.84
CA VAL A 147 0.19 7.00 -13.56
C VAL A 147 1.70 7.18 -13.64
N LEU A 148 2.22 8.37 -13.35
CA LEU A 148 3.66 8.59 -13.16
C LEU A 148 4.05 8.46 -11.69
N ALA A 149 5.35 8.37 -11.40
CA ALA A 149 5.82 8.19 -10.03
C ALA A 149 5.33 9.29 -9.07
N HIS A 150 5.30 10.54 -9.53
CA HIS A 150 4.78 11.66 -8.73
C HIS A 150 3.25 11.58 -8.53
N ASP A 151 2.51 11.09 -9.52
CA ASP A 151 1.07 10.84 -9.40
C ASP A 151 0.82 9.78 -8.34
N PHE A 152 1.55 8.66 -8.38
CA PHE A 152 1.42 7.57 -7.42
C PHE A 152 1.65 8.05 -5.99
N ALA A 153 2.76 8.77 -5.75
CA ALA A 153 3.06 9.35 -4.43
C ALA A 153 2.02 10.37 -3.98
N THR A 154 1.32 11.04 -4.91
CA THR A 154 0.27 12.02 -4.60
C THR A 154 -1.04 11.33 -4.28
N ILE A 155 -1.48 10.38 -5.13
CA ILE A 155 -2.71 9.60 -4.97
C ILE A 155 -2.67 8.82 -3.67
N PHE A 156 -1.53 8.17 -3.40
CA PHE A 156 -1.37 7.35 -2.22
C PHE A 156 -0.66 8.06 -1.07
N ASN A 157 -0.63 9.40 -1.08
CA ASN A 157 0.12 10.17 -0.10
C ASN A 157 -0.23 9.81 1.36
N GLU A 158 -1.50 9.54 1.63
CA GLU A 158 -1.99 9.18 2.98
C GLU A 158 -1.69 7.72 3.38
N PHE A 159 -1.22 6.87 2.47
CA PHE A 159 -1.03 5.43 2.70
C PHE A 159 0.47 5.07 2.76
N GLY A 160 1.17 5.73 3.67
CA GLY A 160 2.57 5.47 4.00
C GLY A 160 3.53 6.59 3.60
N TYR A 161 3.28 7.30 2.50
CA TYR A 161 4.22 8.33 1.99
C TYR A 161 4.25 9.60 2.86
N ARG A 162 3.14 9.97 3.50
CA ARG A 162 3.05 11.10 4.45
C ARG A 162 3.60 10.70 5.83
N GLU A 163 3.39 9.44 6.21
CA GLU A 163 3.80 8.82 7.48
C GLU A 163 5.28 8.40 7.46
N ALA A 164 5.91 8.42 6.28
CA ALA A 164 7.29 8.06 6.10
C ALA A 164 8.24 8.96 6.90
N ILE A 165 9.06 8.34 7.76
CA ILE A 165 10.17 9.00 8.45
C ILE A 165 11.38 9.21 7.53
N SER A 166 11.42 8.50 6.41
CA SER A 166 12.42 8.68 5.37
C SER A 166 11.91 8.18 4.02
N ARG A 167 12.32 8.86 2.95
CA ARG A 167 11.96 8.53 1.57
C ARG A 167 13.22 8.53 0.72
N ASP A 168 13.34 7.55 -0.17
CA ASP A 168 14.39 7.55 -1.18
C ASP A 168 14.10 8.65 -2.21
N SER A 169 15.13 9.37 -2.65
CA SER A 169 14.95 10.46 -3.63
C SER A 169 14.78 9.96 -5.06
N ASP A 170 15.25 8.74 -5.33
CA ASP A 170 15.42 8.20 -6.68
C ASP A 170 14.41 7.07 -6.98
N SER A 171 13.55 6.72 -6.02
CA SER A 171 12.51 5.68 -6.16
C SER A 171 11.30 6.01 -5.29
N LEU A 172 10.25 5.19 -5.40
CA LEU A 172 9.10 5.27 -4.51
C LEU A 172 9.31 4.54 -3.17
N SER A 173 10.55 4.17 -2.83
CA SER A 173 10.89 3.52 -1.56
C SER A 173 10.76 4.47 -0.37
N TYR A 174 10.34 3.94 0.78
CA TYR A 174 10.26 4.70 2.02
C TYR A 174 10.34 3.80 3.26
N VAL A 175 10.61 4.44 4.40
CA VAL A 175 10.53 3.82 5.73
C VAL A 175 9.45 4.54 6.51
N ALA A 176 8.52 3.78 7.07
CA ALA A 176 7.48 4.28 7.96
C ALA A 176 7.56 3.56 9.32
N THR A 177 7.09 4.22 10.37
CA THR A 177 6.91 3.57 11.68
C THR A 177 5.48 3.03 11.75
N ILE A 178 5.33 1.72 11.95
CA ILE A 178 4.01 1.13 12.24
C ILE A 178 3.61 1.49 13.68
N ASN A 179 4.52 1.25 14.62
CA ASN A 179 4.36 1.66 16.01
C ASN A 179 5.74 1.88 16.65
N HIS A 180 5.78 2.00 17.98
CA HIS A 180 7.02 2.25 18.72
C HIS A 180 8.06 1.12 18.64
N ASN A 181 7.65 -0.09 18.23
CA ASN A 181 8.48 -1.29 18.16
C ASN A 181 8.79 -1.73 16.72
N TYR A 182 7.93 -1.41 15.75
CA TYR A 182 8.05 -1.91 14.38
C TYR A 182 8.20 -0.78 13.36
N TRP A 183 9.22 -0.90 12.53
CA TRP A 183 9.40 -0.12 11.31
C TRP A 183 9.05 -0.96 10.10
N LEU A 184 8.48 -0.31 9.10
CA LEU A 184 8.18 -0.89 7.81
C LEU A 184 9.10 -0.27 6.76
N LEU A 185 9.85 -1.14 6.08
CA LEU A 185 10.69 -0.77 4.96
C LEU A 185 9.99 -1.18 3.65
N MET A 186 9.50 -0.19 2.91
CA MET A 186 8.80 -0.38 1.64
C MET A 186 9.78 -0.07 0.50
N ILE A 187 10.13 -1.09 -0.28
CA ILE A 187 11.17 -1.00 -1.30
C ILE A 187 10.55 -1.05 -2.68
N ASP A 188 10.68 0.05 -3.42
CA ASP A 188 10.39 0.11 -4.83
C ASP A 188 11.60 -0.43 -5.62
N SER A 189 11.40 -1.57 -6.26
CA SER A 189 12.42 -2.22 -7.10
C SER A 189 12.13 -2.10 -8.59
N ASN A 190 11.10 -1.34 -8.97
CA ASN A 190 10.60 -1.31 -10.33
C ASN A 190 11.45 -0.44 -11.24
N LEU A 191 11.40 -0.74 -12.54
CA LEU A 191 12.03 0.06 -13.57
C LEU A 191 10.96 0.68 -14.46
N TYR A 192 10.74 1.98 -14.32
CA TYR A 192 9.78 2.73 -15.11
C TYR A 192 10.41 3.99 -15.69
N SER A 193 9.66 4.69 -16.54
CA SER A 193 10.11 5.95 -17.13
C SER A 193 9.63 7.14 -16.31
N ASP A 194 10.40 8.24 -16.32
CA ASP A 194 9.98 9.51 -15.68
C ASP A 194 8.85 10.23 -16.43
N VAL A 195 8.55 9.77 -17.65
CA VAL A 195 7.48 10.26 -18.53
C VAL A 195 6.57 9.10 -18.91
N GLU A 196 5.49 9.38 -19.64
CA GLU A 196 4.61 8.33 -20.15
C GLU A 196 5.40 7.25 -20.90
N GLY A 197 5.18 5.99 -20.53
CA GLY A 197 5.86 4.88 -21.15
C GLY A 197 5.29 4.53 -22.51
N VAL A 198 6.13 3.84 -23.30
CA VAL A 198 5.77 3.34 -24.61
C VAL A 198 5.91 1.81 -24.60
N GLY A 199 4.79 1.13 -24.77
CA GLY A 199 4.75 -0.34 -24.84
C GLY A 199 4.66 -1.00 -23.46
N ALA A 200 5.27 -2.18 -23.36
CA ALA A 200 5.17 -3.04 -22.19
C ALA A 200 5.92 -2.46 -20.98
N PRO A 201 5.41 -2.64 -19.74
CA PRO A 201 6.19 -2.38 -18.55
C PRO A 201 7.44 -3.28 -18.50
N LYS A 202 8.51 -2.80 -17.86
CA LYS A 202 9.72 -3.62 -17.66
C LYS A 202 9.48 -4.61 -16.55
N VAL A 203 9.77 -5.88 -16.79
CA VAL A 203 9.49 -6.98 -15.85
C VAL A 203 10.64 -7.31 -14.90
N ASN A 204 11.81 -6.71 -15.09
CA ASN A 204 12.98 -6.91 -14.24
C ASN A 204 13.07 -5.84 -13.16
N GLY A 205 13.50 -6.23 -11.95
CA GLY A 205 13.74 -5.32 -10.83
C GLY A 205 15.21 -4.89 -10.69
N LEU A 206 15.43 -3.70 -10.13
CA LEU A 206 16.76 -3.20 -9.80
C LEU A 206 16.69 -2.27 -8.58
N LEU A 207 17.58 -2.51 -7.61
CA LEU A 207 17.89 -1.51 -6.58
C LEU A 207 19.18 -0.81 -6.98
N ASN A 208 19.09 0.50 -7.22
CA ASN A 208 20.27 1.28 -7.54
C ASN A 208 21.16 1.45 -6.28
N LYS A 209 22.42 1.84 -6.47
CA LYS A 209 23.36 2.01 -5.35
C LYS A 209 22.93 3.10 -4.37
N THR A 210 22.27 4.16 -4.84
CA THR A 210 21.75 5.22 -3.97
C THR A 210 20.72 4.68 -3.02
N THR A 211 19.71 3.98 -3.55
CA THR A 211 18.65 3.31 -2.76
C THR A 211 19.29 2.34 -1.77
N LEU A 212 20.20 1.45 -2.21
CA LEU A 212 20.89 0.52 -1.31
C LEU A 212 21.67 1.22 -0.18
N ASN A 213 22.37 2.31 -0.48
CA ASN A 213 23.09 3.08 0.54
C ASN A 213 22.12 3.77 1.51
N GLY A 214 21.01 4.30 1.00
CA GLY A 214 19.93 4.84 1.83
C GLY A 214 19.38 3.78 2.79
N LEU A 215 19.17 2.55 2.32
CA LEU A 215 18.70 1.44 3.14
C LEU A 215 19.69 1.08 4.26
N THR A 216 21.00 1.14 4.01
CA THR A 216 22.01 0.78 5.03
C THR A 216 22.02 1.72 6.23
N ILE A 217 21.58 2.97 6.07
CA ILE A 217 21.51 3.96 7.17
C ILE A 217 20.52 3.52 8.26
N PHE A 218 19.50 2.73 7.91
CA PHE A 218 18.51 2.26 8.89
C PHE A 218 18.96 1.07 9.74
N PHE A 219 20.04 0.39 9.35
CA PHE A 219 20.54 -0.82 10.04
C PHE A 219 21.82 -0.56 10.84
N SER A 220 22.32 0.68 10.87
CA SER A 220 23.54 1.11 11.55
C SER A 220 23.25 1.98 12.77
#